data_AF-A0A349YKL3-F1
#
_entry.id   AF-A0A349YKL3-F1
#
_cell.length_a   1.000
_cell.length_b   1.000
_cell.length_c   1.000
_cell.angle_alpha   90.00
_cell.angle_beta   90.00
_cell.angle_gamma   90.00
#
_symmetry.space_group_name_H-M   'P 1'
#
loop_
_entity.id
_entity.type
_entity.pdbx_description
1 polymer ?
#
loop_
_entity_poly.entity_id
_entity_poly.type
_entity_poly.pdbx_seq_one_letter_code
_entity_poly.pdbx_strand_id
1 'polypeptide(L)'
;MTGQEFLASLSPIAQRIMSIYKFKEEKPIALHITDNTEKPCFMVNDNPNYYPLYINPDALGPMAEKMFMHEYCHCIQIEENFPYLMSKDPEDQQAVQLVHVINSLVLDMFVNHVLTDNGYPKDINALENLYTELHFRFRYFKENNMKITADDQKYAEFIYGAQIARVYMELDSKRARTLQKEVGAFSQETKLYAGIFINTIKAYPYDTHIGCHYIFDQLVDQLNLSDVIEVNHREEEDAADESVSDNVAPLKKETDEAE
;
A
#
# COMPACT_ATOMS: atom_id res chain seq x y z
N MET A 1 -3.35 -18.27 21.51
CA MET A 1 -2.81 -16.92 21.76
C MET A 1 -3.90 -15.91 21.48
N THR A 2 -4.03 -14.84 22.26
CA THR A 2 -4.90 -13.69 21.99
C THR A 2 -4.13 -12.55 21.33
N GLY A 3 -4.81 -11.55 20.76
CA GLY A 3 -4.14 -10.38 20.19
C GLY A 3 -3.32 -9.61 21.23
N GLN A 4 -3.85 -9.45 22.44
CA GLN A 4 -3.13 -8.81 23.55
C GLN A 4 -1.89 -9.61 23.98
N GLU A 5 -1.97 -10.95 24.00
CA GLU A 5 -0.80 -11.80 24.25
C GLU A 5 0.26 -11.64 23.15
N PHE A 6 -0.15 -11.55 21.89
CA PHE A 6 0.76 -11.30 20.77
C PHE A 6 1.45 -9.93 20.91
N LEU A 7 0.69 -8.86 21.15
CA LEU A 7 1.23 -7.51 21.34
C LEU A 7 2.21 -7.45 22.52
N ALA A 8 1.92 -8.16 23.61
CA ALA A 8 2.81 -8.25 24.76
C ALA A 8 4.09 -9.06 24.46
N SER A 9 4.06 -9.95 23.47
CA SER A 9 5.21 -10.76 23.05
C SER A 9 6.14 -10.09 22.05
N LEU A 10 5.73 -8.92 21.52
CA LEU A 10 6.51 -8.17 20.53
C LEU A 10 7.91 -7.84 21.04
N SER A 11 8.89 -7.99 20.16
CA SER A 11 10.28 -7.70 20.45
C SER A 11 10.50 -6.22 20.81
N PRO A 12 11.62 -5.89 21.50
CA PRO A 12 12.00 -4.49 21.73
C PRO A 12 12.15 -3.67 20.44
N ILE A 13 12.41 -4.31 19.30
CA ILE A 13 12.51 -3.63 18.01
C ILE A 13 11.12 -3.18 17.56
N ALA A 14 10.12 -4.07 17.57
CA ALA A 14 8.73 -3.74 17.27
C ALA A 14 8.22 -2.62 18.18
N GLN A 15 8.43 -2.76 19.50
CA GLN A 15 8.04 -1.74 20.48
C GLN A 15 8.69 -0.38 20.21
N ARG A 16 9.97 -0.35 19.82
CA ARG A 16 10.67 0.88 19.42
C ARG A 16 9.99 1.53 18.21
N ILE A 17 9.71 0.78 17.14
CA ILE A 17 9.01 1.31 15.95
C ILE A 17 7.67 1.90 16.36
N MET A 18 6.85 1.15 17.13
CA MET A 18 5.54 1.62 17.59
C MET A 18 5.62 2.88 18.48
N SER A 19 6.75 3.09 19.16
CA SER A 19 7.00 4.30 19.96
C SER A 19 7.46 5.51 19.16
N ILE A 20 8.11 5.29 18.01
CA ILE A 20 8.56 6.35 17.11
C ILE A 20 7.38 6.81 16.26
N TYR A 21 6.67 5.85 15.68
CA TYR A 21 5.52 6.08 14.79
C TYR A 21 4.23 5.89 15.58
N LYS A 22 3.94 6.81 16.50
CA LYS A 22 2.72 6.75 17.30
C LYS A 22 1.52 7.29 16.53
N PHE A 23 0.37 6.63 16.70
CA PHE A 23 -0.93 7.16 16.31
C PHE A 23 -1.18 8.53 16.97
N LYS A 24 -1.83 9.47 16.28
CA LYS A 24 -2.06 10.84 16.76
C LYS A 24 -3.17 10.98 17.82
N GLU A 25 -3.65 9.86 18.35
CA GLU A 25 -4.52 9.68 19.55
C GLU A 25 -6.03 9.46 19.40
N GLU A 26 -6.62 9.16 18.23
CA GLU A 26 -8.07 8.83 18.22
C GLU A 26 -8.42 7.36 17.90
N LYS A 27 -7.52 6.62 17.25
CA LYS A 27 -7.87 5.30 16.69
C LYS A 27 -6.88 4.18 17.08
N PRO A 28 -7.17 3.35 18.10
CA PRO A 28 -6.29 2.25 18.51
C PRO A 28 -6.25 1.10 17.50
N ILE A 29 -5.22 0.25 17.57
CA ILE A 29 -5.18 -1.04 16.85
C ILE A 29 -6.00 -2.07 17.62
N ALA A 30 -6.93 -2.73 16.92
CA ALA A 30 -7.56 -3.96 17.39
C ALA A 30 -6.92 -5.17 16.70
N LEU A 31 -6.03 -5.86 17.41
CA LEU A 31 -5.38 -7.06 16.89
C LEU A 31 -6.25 -8.30 17.14
N HIS A 32 -6.62 -8.99 16.06
CA HIS A 32 -7.40 -10.21 16.06
C HIS A 32 -6.54 -11.39 15.59
N ILE A 33 -6.61 -12.51 16.31
CA ILE A 33 -6.01 -13.77 15.85
C ILE A 33 -7.01 -14.45 14.91
N THR A 34 -6.58 -14.79 13.70
CA THR A 34 -7.37 -15.47 12.67
C THR A 34 -6.75 -16.84 12.35
N ASP A 35 -7.57 -17.75 11.83
CA ASP A 35 -7.20 -19.04 11.27
C ASP A 35 -6.97 -19.01 9.74
N ASN A 36 -7.12 -17.84 9.10
CA ASN A 36 -6.93 -17.69 7.67
C ASN A 36 -5.48 -18.00 7.27
N THR A 37 -5.28 -19.01 6.42
CA THR A 37 -3.96 -19.41 5.92
C THR A 37 -3.62 -18.81 4.55
N GLU A 38 -4.62 -18.36 3.80
CA GLU A 38 -4.45 -17.77 2.46
C GLU A 38 -4.01 -16.30 2.56
N LYS A 39 -4.63 -15.56 3.49
CA LYS A 39 -4.27 -14.19 3.85
C LYS A 39 -3.95 -14.16 5.35
N PRO A 40 -2.74 -14.61 5.74
CA PRO A 40 -2.42 -14.83 7.14
C PRO A 40 -2.09 -13.55 7.92
N CYS A 41 -1.93 -12.41 7.24
CA CYS A 41 -1.82 -11.11 7.88
C CYS A 41 -2.48 -10.06 6.99
N PHE A 42 -3.37 -9.25 7.54
CA PHE A 42 -4.00 -8.15 6.81
C PHE A 42 -4.64 -7.15 7.75
N MET A 43 -4.69 -5.90 7.32
CA MET A 43 -5.56 -4.89 7.90
C MET A 43 -6.85 -4.69 7.09
N VAL A 44 -7.90 -4.22 7.78
CA VAL A 44 -9.11 -3.68 7.17
C VAL A 44 -9.29 -2.25 7.67
N ASN A 45 -9.68 -1.34 6.79
CA ASN A 45 -9.95 0.04 7.16
C ASN A 45 -11.41 0.39 6.89
N ASP A 46 -12.29 -0.29 7.62
CA ASP A 46 -13.75 -0.19 7.53
C ASP A 46 -14.39 0.32 8.82
N ASN A 47 -13.61 0.50 9.89
CA ASN A 47 -14.11 0.94 11.18
C ASN A 47 -13.57 2.34 11.52
N PRO A 48 -14.42 3.31 11.91
CA PRO A 48 -13.94 4.64 12.29
C PRO A 48 -13.24 4.66 13.66
N ASN A 49 -13.51 3.70 14.54
CA ASN A 49 -13.07 3.75 15.94
C ASN A 49 -11.78 2.98 16.24
N TYR A 50 -11.35 2.07 15.37
CA TYR A 50 -10.10 1.32 15.54
C TYR A 50 -9.57 0.81 14.20
N TYR A 51 -8.30 0.40 14.16
CA TYR A 51 -7.70 -0.31 13.03
C TYR A 51 -7.76 -1.82 13.25
N PRO A 52 -8.74 -2.54 12.64
CA PRO A 52 -8.76 -4.00 12.68
C PRO A 52 -7.56 -4.58 11.93
N LEU A 53 -6.74 -5.33 12.65
CA LEU A 53 -5.58 -6.02 12.11
C LEU A 53 -5.73 -7.51 12.45
N TYR A 54 -5.66 -8.36 11.44
CA TYR A 54 -5.83 -9.80 11.58
C TYR A 54 -4.50 -10.49 11.33
N ILE A 55 -4.13 -11.43 12.20
CA ILE A 55 -2.91 -12.22 12.06
C ILE A 55 -3.16 -13.70 12.40
N ASN A 56 -2.55 -14.58 11.62
CA ASN A 56 -2.43 -16.01 11.87
C ASN A 56 -0.96 -16.34 12.20
N PRO A 57 -0.56 -16.27 13.48
CA PRO A 57 0.83 -16.50 13.88
C PRO A 57 1.31 -17.92 13.55
N ASP A 58 0.40 -18.90 13.56
CA ASP A 58 0.74 -20.30 13.30
C ASP A 58 1.12 -20.52 11.83
N ALA A 59 0.41 -19.88 10.90
CA ALA A 59 0.74 -19.92 9.48
C ALA A 59 2.03 -19.13 9.14
N LEU A 60 2.27 -18.02 9.84
CA LEU A 60 3.42 -17.15 9.59
C LEU A 60 4.70 -17.62 10.29
N GLY A 61 4.57 -18.38 11.38
CA GLY A 61 5.67 -18.84 12.19
C GLY A 61 6.61 -17.70 12.59
N PRO A 62 7.94 -17.81 12.34
CA PRO A 62 8.91 -16.77 12.70
C PRO A 62 8.69 -15.41 12.03
N MET A 63 7.91 -15.33 10.94
CA MET A 63 7.64 -14.06 10.24
C MET A 63 6.46 -13.28 10.82
N ALA A 64 5.72 -13.84 11.80
CA ALA A 64 4.50 -13.24 12.33
C ALA A 64 4.71 -11.80 12.81
N GLU A 65 5.75 -11.54 13.59
CA GLU A 65 6.06 -10.18 14.08
C GLU A 65 6.34 -9.22 12.93
N LYS A 66 7.16 -9.63 11.94
CA LYS A 66 7.50 -8.77 10.81
C LYS A 66 6.26 -8.44 9.98
N MET A 67 5.39 -9.41 9.74
CA MET A 67 4.15 -9.20 8.98
C MET A 67 3.17 -8.30 9.75
N PHE A 68 3.07 -8.48 11.06
CA PHE A 68 2.34 -7.53 11.91
C PHE A 68 2.89 -6.11 11.76
N MET A 69 4.21 -5.94 11.84
CA MET A 69 4.85 -4.63 11.71
C MET A 69 4.68 -4.02 10.31
N HIS A 70 4.58 -4.84 9.26
CA HIS A 70 4.28 -4.39 7.91
C HIS A 70 2.89 -3.75 7.84
N GLU A 71 1.86 -4.46 8.29
CA GLU A 71 0.48 -3.94 8.36
C GLU A 71 0.34 -2.75 9.33
N TYR A 72 1.10 -2.77 10.44
CA TYR A 72 1.18 -1.64 11.37
C TYR A 72 1.65 -0.36 10.66
N CYS A 73 2.69 -0.45 9.83
CA CYS A 73 3.19 0.71 9.08
C CYS A 73 2.16 1.22 8.07
N HIS A 74 1.34 0.34 7.47
CA HIS A 74 0.22 0.78 6.63
C HIS A 74 -0.86 1.54 7.43
N CYS A 75 -1.09 1.17 8.69
CA CYS A 75 -1.96 1.96 9.58
C CYS A 75 -1.38 3.38 9.83
N ILE A 76 -0.06 3.49 9.98
CA ILE A 76 0.61 4.80 10.11
C ILE A 76 0.48 5.63 8.83
N GLN A 77 0.65 5.00 7.67
CA GLN A 77 0.45 5.67 6.38
C GLN A 77 -0.96 6.25 6.26
N ILE A 78 -1.98 5.56 6.76
CA ILE A 78 -3.36 6.07 6.78
C ILE A 78 -3.48 7.31 7.68
N GLU A 79 -2.94 7.28 8.90
CA GLU A 79 -2.98 8.42 9.84
C GLU A 79 -2.17 9.64 9.39
N GLU A 80 -1.15 9.38 8.57
CA GLU A 80 -0.32 10.41 7.96
C GLU A 80 -0.84 10.86 6.60
N ASN A 81 -2.05 10.44 6.20
CA ASN A 81 -2.71 10.79 4.95
C ASN A 81 -1.82 10.55 3.73
N PHE A 82 -1.11 9.41 3.71
CA PHE A 82 -0.38 8.99 2.52
C PHE A 82 -1.36 8.86 1.35
N PRO A 83 -0.99 9.36 0.17
CA PRO A 83 -1.78 9.21 -1.03
C PRO A 83 -1.79 7.75 -1.46
N TYR A 84 -2.80 7.39 -2.24
CA TYR A 84 -2.89 6.08 -2.87
C TYR A 84 -3.63 6.21 -4.20
N LEU A 85 -3.38 5.29 -5.11
CA LEU A 85 -4.10 5.21 -6.37
C LEU A 85 -5.44 4.50 -6.17
N MET A 86 -6.43 4.91 -6.95
CA MET A 86 -7.71 4.24 -7.11
C MET A 86 -8.06 4.08 -8.59
N SER A 87 -8.79 3.00 -8.91
CA SER A 87 -9.41 2.87 -10.22
C SER A 87 -10.61 3.81 -10.28
N LYS A 88 -10.75 4.53 -11.39
CA LYS A 88 -11.95 5.34 -11.65
C LYS A 88 -13.19 4.48 -11.91
N ASP A 89 -12.99 3.24 -12.33
CA ASP A 89 -14.02 2.22 -12.44
C ASP A 89 -13.69 1.05 -11.51
N PRO A 90 -14.37 0.90 -10.35
CA PRO A 90 -14.11 -0.19 -9.41
C PRO A 90 -14.49 -1.57 -9.98
N GLU A 91 -15.27 -1.64 -11.07
CA GLU A 91 -15.64 -2.89 -11.73
C GLU A 91 -14.57 -3.33 -12.76
N ASP A 92 -13.68 -2.43 -13.21
CA ASP A 92 -12.52 -2.79 -14.04
C ASP A 92 -11.46 -3.49 -13.17
N GLN A 93 -11.61 -4.81 -13.04
CA GLN A 93 -10.71 -5.66 -12.27
C GLN A 93 -9.24 -5.54 -12.70
N GLN A 94 -8.96 -5.22 -13.96
CA GLN A 94 -7.59 -5.10 -14.44
C GLN A 94 -6.99 -3.75 -14.04
N ALA A 95 -7.77 -2.67 -14.05
CA ALA A 95 -7.36 -1.37 -13.51
C ALA A 95 -7.17 -1.44 -11.99
N VAL A 96 -8.06 -2.13 -11.27
CA VAL A 96 -7.91 -2.41 -9.83
C VAL A 96 -6.61 -3.16 -9.54
N GLN A 97 -6.29 -4.19 -10.34
CA GLN A 97 -5.03 -4.93 -10.20
C GLN A 97 -3.81 -4.03 -10.47
N LEU A 98 -3.85 -3.20 -11.51
CA LEU A 98 -2.78 -2.26 -11.81
C LEU A 98 -2.54 -1.29 -10.64
N VAL A 99 -3.61 -0.69 -10.13
CA VAL A 99 -3.58 0.18 -8.95
C VAL A 99 -2.98 -0.53 -7.75
N HIS A 100 -3.38 -1.78 -7.49
CA HIS A 100 -2.84 -2.56 -6.38
C HIS A 100 -1.33 -2.78 -6.52
N VAL A 101 -0.84 -3.11 -7.72
CA VAL A 101 0.58 -3.33 -7.97
C VAL A 101 1.39 -2.04 -7.80
N ILE A 102 0.88 -0.91 -8.28
CA ILE A 102 1.57 0.38 -8.13
C ILE A 102 1.55 0.84 -6.67
N ASN A 103 0.42 0.71 -5.97
CA ASN A 103 0.32 1.03 -4.55
C ASN A 103 1.28 0.16 -3.71
N SER A 104 1.32 -1.15 -3.94
CA SER A 104 2.28 -2.03 -3.25
C SER A 104 3.71 -1.62 -3.57
N LEU A 105 4.04 -1.28 -4.81
CA LEU A 105 5.40 -0.81 -5.13
C LEU A 105 5.77 0.47 -4.38
N VAL A 106 4.91 1.48 -4.32
CA VAL A 106 5.26 2.79 -3.76
C VAL A 106 5.13 2.79 -2.23
N LEU A 107 4.01 2.29 -1.70
CA LEU A 107 3.74 2.31 -0.26
C LEU A 107 4.59 1.30 0.50
N ASP A 108 4.88 0.12 -0.06
CA ASP A 108 5.73 -0.86 0.61
C ASP A 108 7.19 -0.38 0.66
N MET A 109 7.62 0.57 -0.19
CA MET A 109 8.97 1.13 -0.10
C MET A 109 9.18 1.93 1.19
N PHE A 110 8.18 2.71 1.62
CA PHE A 110 8.17 3.32 2.96
C PHE A 110 8.23 2.25 4.05
N VAL A 111 7.32 1.26 4.00
CA VAL A 111 7.22 0.22 5.02
C VAL A 111 8.55 -0.54 5.14
N ASN A 112 9.12 -0.97 4.02
CA ASN A 112 10.37 -1.68 3.96
C ASN A 112 11.55 -0.84 4.45
N HIS A 113 11.55 0.47 4.18
CA HIS A 113 12.54 1.39 4.71
C HIS A 113 12.46 1.45 6.25
N VAL A 114 11.26 1.68 6.80
CA VAL A 114 11.03 1.69 8.25
C VAL A 114 11.48 0.38 8.89
N LEU A 115 11.09 -0.77 8.32
CA LEU A 115 11.44 -2.08 8.86
C LEU A 115 12.96 -2.33 8.79
N THR A 116 13.58 -2.08 7.64
CA THR A 116 15.01 -2.36 7.42
C THR A 116 15.89 -1.46 8.29
N ASP A 117 15.60 -0.17 8.35
CA ASP A 117 16.36 0.80 9.16
C ASP A 117 16.26 0.48 10.66
N ASN A 118 15.19 -0.20 11.07
CA ASN A 118 15.01 -0.63 12.44
C ASN A 118 15.56 -2.04 12.75
N GLY A 119 16.12 -2.74 11.76
CA GLY A 119 16.83 -4.01 11.95
C GLY A 119 16.03 -5.26 11.56
N TYR A 120 14.85 -5.12 10.96
CA TYR A 120 14.18 -6.28 10.35
C TYR A 120 14.89 -6.68 9.06
N PRO A 121 15.13 -7.97 8.82
CA PRO A 121 15.72 -8.43 7.58
C PRO A 121 14.73 -8.24 6.43
N LYS A 122 15.24 -7.79 5.28
CA LYS A 122 14.49 -7.84 4.00
C LYS A 122 14.04 -9.27 3.72
N ASP A 123 12.86 -9.43 3.13
CA ASP A 123 12.42 -10.75 2.65
C ASP A 123 13.08 -11.06 1.31
N ILE A 124 14.35 -11.46 1.37
CA ILE A 124 15.11 -11.78 0.17
C ILE A 124 14.47 -12.96 -0.57
N ASN A 125 13.90 -13.94 0.14
CA ASN A 125 13.31 -15.11 -0.52
C ASN A 125 12.11 -14.75 -1.38
N ALA A 126 11.19 -13.91 -0.88
CA ALA A 126 10.05 -13.44 -1.67
C ALA A 126 10.51 -12.68 -2.92
N LEU A 127 11.52 -11.82 -2.79
CA LEU A 127 12.07 -11.05 -3.90
C LEU A 127 12.81 -11.91 -4.94
N GLU A 128 13.54 -12.93 -4.49
CA GLU A 128 14.21 -13.91 -5.37
C GLU A 128 13.18 -14.77 -6.12
N ASN A 129 12.08 -15.14 -5.47
CA ASN A 129 10.98 -15.86 -6.11
C ASN A 129 10.35 -15.00 -7.21
N LEU A 130 10.07 -13.72 -6.93
CA LEU A 130 9.57 -12.77 -7.95
C LEU A 130 10.55 -12.64 -9.13
N TYR A 131 11.84 -12.45 -8.86
CA TYR A 131 12.85 -12.38 -9.91
C TYR A 131 12.86 -13.65 -10.78
N THR A 132 12.80 -14.82 -10.14
CA THR A 132 12.83 -16.12 -10.80
C THR A 132 11.59 -16.33 -11.66
N GLU A 133 10.41 -15.99 -11.15
CA GLU A 133 9.15 -16.05 -11.89
C GLU A 133 9.20 -15.18 -13.15
N LEU A 134 9.59 -13.91 -13.01
CA LEU A 134 9.70 -12.97 -14.13
C LEU A 134 10.69 -13.46 -15.19
N HIS A 135 11.85 -13.96 -14.76
CA HIS A 135 12.86 -14.50 -15.67
C HIS A 135 12.30 -15.67 -16.49
N PHE A 136 11.63 -16.63 -15.85
CA PHE A 136 11.01 -17.75 -16.55
C PHE A 136 9.91 -17.29 -17.51
N ARG A 137 9.09 -16.33 -17.10
CA ARG A 137 7.97 -15.84 -17.90
C ARG A 137 8.42 -15.07 -19.13
N PHE A 138 9.37 -14.15 -19.00
CA PHE A 138 9.93 -13.42 -20.13
C PHE A 138 10.67 -14.34 -21.10
N ARG A 139 11.37 -15.34 -20.57
CA ARG A 139 11.97 -16.38 -21.40
C ARG A 139 10.91 -17.16 -22.18
N TYR A 140 9.82 -17.57 -21.52
CA TYR A 140 8.71 -18.26 -22.17
C TYR A 140 8.09 -17.42 -23.30
N PHE A 141 7.78 -16.14 -23.07
CA PHE A 141 7.25 -15.27 -24.12
C PHE A 141 8.20 -15.12 -25.30
N LYS A 142 9.50 -14.94 -25.01
CA LYS A 142 10.52 -14.84 -26.04
C LYS A 142 10.64 -16.12 -26.87
N GLU A 143 10.72 -17.29 -26.22
CA GLU A 143 10.89 -18.58 -26.89
C GLU A 143 9.67 -18.95 -27.74
N ASN A 144 8.46 -18.55 -27.32
CA ASN A 144 7.22 -18.83 -28.04
C ASN A 144 6.77 -17.68 -28.96
N ASN A 145 7.56 -16.60 -29.07
CA ASN A 145 7.22 -15.40 -29.84
C ASN A 145 5.83 -14.82 -29.47
N MET A 146 5.52 -14.82 -28.18
CA MET A 146 4.27 -14.32 -27.62
C MET A 146 4.43 -12.88 -27.15
N LYS A 147 3.37 -12.09 -27.29
CA LYS A 147 3.27 -10.78 -26.66
C LYS A 147 2.98 -10.95 -25.18
N ILE A 148 3.41 -9.98 -24.37
CA ILE A 148 3.13 -9.93 -22.93
C ILE A 148 1.62 -9.90 -22.64
N THR A 149 0.84 -9.30 -23.52
CA THR A 149 -0.63 -9.27 -23.44
C THR A 149 -1.29 -10.65 -23.59
N ALA A 150 -0.52 -11.71 -23.89
CA ALA A 150 -1.03 -13.08 -23.95
C ALA A 150 -1.39 -13.65 -22.56
N ASP A 151 -1.10 -12.92 -21.47
CA ASP A 151 -1.65 -13.20 -20.14
C ASP A 151 -3.12 -12.77 -19.98
N ASP A 152 -3.80 -12.36 -21.07
CA ASP A 152 -5.17 -11.82 -21.07
C ASP A 152 -5.35 -10.58 -20.17
N GLN A 153 -4.24 -9.88 -19.90
CA GLN A 153 -4.18 -8.65 -19.12
C GLN A 153 -3.86 -7.44 -20.02
N LYS A 154 -4.82 -6.53 -20.15
CA LYS A 154 -4.74 -5.21 -20.79
C LYS A 154 -3.57 -4.39 -20.25
N TYR A 155 -3.32 -4.44 -18.95
CA TYR A 155 -2.27 -3.66 -18.27
C TYR A 155 -0.99 -4.46 -17.96
N ALA A 156 -0.82 -5.64 -18.58
CA ALA A 156 0.29 -6.54 -18.30
C ALA A 156 1.66 -5.86 -18.35
N GLU A 157 1.91 -5.03 -19.36
CA GLU A 157 3.20 -4.36 -19.53
C GLU A 157 3.51 -3.36 -18.40
N PHE A 158 2.50 -2.67 -17.87
CA PHE A 158 2.66 -1.79 -16.70
C PHE A 158 2.94 -2.61 -15.44
N ILE A 159 2.20 -3.71 -15.24
CA ILE A 159 2.35 -4.61 -14.11
C ILE A 159 3.77 -5.20 -14.08
N TYR A 160 4.25 -5.73 -15.21
CA TYR A 160 5.62 -6.23 -15.32
C TYR A 160 6.66 -5.12 -15.16
N GLY A 161 6.39 -3.92 -15.68
CA GLY A 161 7.24 -2.75 -15.45
C GLY A 161 7.42 -2.43 -13.97
N ALA A 162 6.32 -2.41 -13.21
CA ALA A 162 6.32 -2.18 -11.77
C ALA A 162 7.04 -3.31 -11.00
N GLN A 163 6.82 -4.57 -11.37
CA GLN A 163 7.50 -5.71 -10.74
C GLN A 163 9.02 -5.70 -11.00
N ILE A 164 9.48 -5.33 -12.20
CA ILE A 164 10.90 -5.12 -12.49
C ILE A 164 11.46 -3.99 -11.62
N ALA A 165 10.70 -2.90 -11.45
CA ALA A 165 11.09 -1.81 -10.57
C ALA A 165 11.20 -2.26 -9.11
N ARG A 166 10.28 -3.11 -8.63
CA ARG A 166 10.34 -3.73 -7.30
C ARG A 166 11.65 -4.49 -7.10
N VAL A 167 12.03 -5.35 -8.04
CA VAL A 167 13.31 -6.08 -8.01
C VAL A 167 14.50 -5.11 -7.98
N TYR A 168 14.43 -3.99 -8.73
CA TYR A 168 15.50 -2.99 -8.72
C TYR A 168 15.67 -2.33 -7.35
N MET A 169 14.54 -1.89 -6.77
CA MET A 169 14.52 -1.06 -5.56
C MET A 169 14.77 -1.89 -4.29
N GLU A 170 14.26 -3.11 -4.24
CA GLU A 170 14.26 -3.91 -3.01
C GLU A 170 15.32 -5.00 -2.98
N LEU A 171 15.58 -5.66 -4.12
CA LEU A 171 16.53 -6.78 -4.22
C LEU A 171 17.91 -6.29 -4.65
N ASP A 172 18.10 -6.06 -5.95
CA ASP A 172 19.34 -5.51 -6.48
C ASP A 172 19.20 -4.99 -7.94
N SER A 173 19.98 -3.96 -8.24
CA SER A 173 19.96 -3.33 -9.57
C SER A 173 20.54 -4.21 -10.70
N LYS A 174 21.36 -5.23 -10.41
CA LYS A 174 21.97 -6.09 -11.43
C LYS A 174 20.92 -7.03 -12.01
N ARG A 175 20.10 -7.67 -11.16
CA ARG A 175 18.99 -8.54 -11.55
C ARG A 175 17.92 -7.80 -12.32
N ALA A 176 17.51 -6.62 -11.85
CA ALA A 176 16.55 -5.80 -12.59
C ALA A 176 17.07 -5.41 -13.98
N ARG A 177 18.36 -5.05 -14.12
CA ARG A 177 18.97 -4.80 -15.43
C ARG A 177 18.99 -6.04 -16.32
N THR A 178 19.12 -7.24 -15.76
CA THR A 178 18.99 -8.49 -16.51
C THR A 178 17.56 -8.65 -17.05
N LEU A 179 16.55 -8.52 -16.19
CA LEU A 179 15.14 -8.58 -16.60
C LEU A 179 14.80 -7.55 -17.69
N GLN A 180 15.27 -6.31 -17.55
CA GLN A 180 15.07 -5.26 -18.56
C GLN A 180 15.70 -5.59 -19.92
N LYS A 181 16.85 -6.26 -19.95
CA LYS A 181 17.49 -6.70 -21.20
C LYS A 181 16.72 -7.85 -21.84
N GLU A 182 16.21 -8.77 -21.02
CA GLU A 182 15.44 -9.92 -21.48
C GLU A 182 14.10 -9.48 -22.09
N VAL A 183 13.34 -8.66 -21.36
CA VAL A 183 12.05 -8.14 -21.83
C VAL A 183 12.22 -7.18 -23.00
N GLY A 184 13.24 -6.31 -22.94
CA GLY A 184 13.54 -5.35 -23.99
C GLY A 184 13.95 -5.97 -25.33
N ALA A 185 14.19 -7.28 -25.40
CA ALA A 185 14.38 -7.97 -26.67
C ALA A 185 13.06 -8.18 -27.44
N PHE A 186 11.90 -8.19 -26.76
CA PHE A 186 10.61 -8.50 -27.37
C PHE A 186 9.45 -7.55 -27.01
N SER A 187 9.56 -6.75 -25.94
CA SER A 187 8.64 -5.64 -25.60
C SER A 187 9.46 -4.41 -25.21
N GLN A 188 9.44 -3.37 -26.04
CA GLN A 188 10.12 -2.11 -25.73
C GLN A 188 9.32 -1.31 -24.69
N GLU A 189 8.01 -1.45 -24.72
CA GLU A 189 7.03 -0.80 -23.86
C GLU A 189 7.24 -1.21 -22.40
N THR A 190 7.33 -2.52 -22.10
CA THR A 190 7.59 -2.97 -20.72
C THR A 190 8.93 -2.50 -20.20
N LYS A 191 9.97 -2.48 -21.05
CA LYS A 191 11.27 -1.92 -20.68
C LYS A 191 11.19 -0.42 -20.40
N LEU A 192 10.43 0.32 -21.21
CA LEU A 192 10.19 1.75 -21.02
C LEU A 192 9.46 1.99 -19.68
N TYR A 193 8.36 1.29 -19.42
CA TYR A 193 7.59 1.44 -18.18
C TYR A 193 8.42 1.09 -16.95
N ALA A 194 9.21 0.01 -16.99
CA ALA A 194 10.15 -0.30 -15.90
C ALA A 194 11.13 0.86 -15.65
N GLY A 195 11.62 1.50 -16.72
CA GLY A 195 12.46 2.70 -16.63
C GLY A 195 11.74 3.88 -15.98
N ILE A 196 10.48 4.15 -16.36
CA ILE A 196 9.65 5.20 -15.78
C ILE A 196 9.45 4.97 -14.27
N PHE A 197 9.07 3.76 -13.86
CA PHE A 197 8.90 3.43 -12.44
C PHE A 197 10.19 3.64 -11.64
N ILE A 198 11.31 3.07 -12.10
CA ILE A 198 12.60 3.17 -11.40
C ILE A 198 13.05 4.63 -11.29
N ASN A 199 12.98 5.39 -12.37
CA ASN A 199 13.47 6.77 -12.39
C ASN A 199 12.59 7.67 -11.52
N THR A 200 11.26 7.49 -11.56
CA THR A 200 10.33 8.29 -10.76
C THR A 200 10.52 8.04 -9.27
N ILE A 201 10.56 6.77 -8.84
CA ILE A 201 10.74 6.42 -7.42
C ILE A 201 12.11 6.90 -6.90
N LYS A 202 13.15 6.95 -7.75
CA LYS A 202 14.46 7.49 -7.35
C LYS A 202 14.52 9.01 -7.31
N ALA A 203 13.64 9.70 -8.04
CA ALA A 203 13.65 11.15 -8.14
C ALA A 203 13.03 11.83 -6.92
N TYR A 204 12.16 11.12 -6.21
CA TYR A 204 11.40 11.65 -5.08
C TYR A 204 11.62 10.81 -3.82
N PRO A 205 11.57 11.44 -2.62
CA PRO A 205 11.54 10.70 -1.37
C PRO A 205 10.29 9.81 -1.33
N TYR A 206 10.42 8.54 -0.93
CA TYR A 206 9.28 7.65 -0.69
C TYR A 206 9.05 7.42 0.81
N ASP A 207 9.84 8.07 1.67
CA ASP A 207 9.78 7.99 3.12
C ASP A 207 8.83 9.03 3.75
N THR A 208 8.09 9.79 2.93
CA THR A 208 7.14 10.82 3.38
C THR A 208 5.88 10.82 2.52
N HIS A 209 4.73 11.21 3.09
CA HIS A 209 3.46 11.32 2.34
C HIS A 209 3.57 12.29 1.15
N ILE A 210 4.23 13.45 1.34
CA ILE A 210 4.48 14.44 0.27
C ILE A 210 5.29 13.82 -0.87
N GLY A 211 6.33 13.06 -0.52
CA GLY A 211 7.16 12.38 -1.49
C GLY A 211 6.40 11.32 -2.29
N CYS A 212 5.60 10.49 -1.60
CA CYS A 212 4.71 9.51 -2.24
C CYS A 212 3.69 10.18 -3.17
N HIS A 213 3.20 11.38 -2.84
CA HIS A 213 2.30 12.14 -3.72
C HIS A 213 2.96 12.45 -5.05
N TYR A 214 4.16 13.03 -5.01
CA TYR A 214 4.91 13.32 -6.23
C TYR A 214 5.20 12.06 -7.03
N ILE A 215 5.49 10.93 -6.37
CA ILE A 215 5.70 9.66 -7.07
C ILE A 215 4.42 9.26 -7.81
N PHE A 216 3.26 9.24 -7.14
CA PHE A 216 2.01 8.82 -7.77
C PHE A 216 1.58 9.75 -8.91
N ASP A 217 1.62 11.07 -8.71
CA ASP A 217 1.30 12.05 -9.75
C ASP A 217 2.14 11.83 -11.01
N GLN A 218 3.45 11.69 -10.82
CA GLN A 218 4.40 11.52 -11.92
C GLN A 218 4.24 10.17 -12.62
N LEU A 219 3.92 9.11 -11.88
CA LEU A 219 3.62 7.82 -12.48
C LEU A 219 2.32 7.86 -13.30
N VAL A 220 1.26 8.48 -12.78
CA VAL A 220 -0.02 8.60 -13.50
C VAL A 220 0.15 9.42 -14.78
N ASP A 221 0.89 10.53 -14.72
CA ASP A 221 1.16 11.40 -15.87
C ASP A 221 2.06 10.70 -16.92
N GLN A 222 3.25 10.23 -16.53
CA GLN A 222 4.23 9.66 -17.47
C GLN A 222 3.75 8.34 -18.11
N LEU A 223 2.88 7.59 -17.41
CA LEU A 223 2.28 6.36 -17.94
C LEU A 223 0.95 6.61 -18.68
N ASN A 224 0.47 7.87 -18.74
CA ASN A 224 -0.82 8.26 -19.32
C ASN A 224 -2.01 7.46 -18.75
N LEU A 225 -2.06 7.32 -17.42
CA LEU A 225 -3.08 6.54 -16.72
C LEU A 225 -4.23 7.39 -16.16
N SER A 226 -4.21 8.71 -16.38
CA SER A 226 -5.19 9.65 -15.81
C SER A 226 -6.64 9.38 -16.23
N ASP A 227 -6.89 8.71 -17.36
CA ASP A 227 -8.24 8.35 -17.79
C ASP A 227 -8.83 7.17 -17.00
N VAL A 228 -7.99 6.35 -16.34
CA VAL A 228 -8.42 5.10 -15.69
C VAL A 228 -8.10 5.05 -14.20
N ILE A 229 -7.15 5.87 -13.76
CA ILE A 229 -6.66 5.90 -12.38
C ILE A 229 -6.65 7.35 -11.90
N GLU A 230 -6.92 7.54 -10.62
CA GLU A 230 -6.75 8.81 -9.92
C GLU A 230 -5.90 8.65 -8.67
N VAL A 231 -5.19 9.73 -8.32
CA VAL A 231 -4.53 9.86 -7.03
C VAL A 231 -5.58 10.32 -6.04
N ASN A 232 -5.84 9.53 -5.02
CA ASN A 232 -6.75 9.88 -3.96
C ASN A 232 -5.98 10.19 -2.67
N HIS A 233 -6.55 11.08 -1.89
CA HIS A 233 -6.21 11.29 -0.50
C HIS A 233 -7.37 10.76 0.32
N ARG A 234 -7.09 10.15 1.47
CA ARG A 234 -8.16 10.07 2.46
C ARG A 234 -8.35 11.49 2.96
N GLU A 235 -9.38 12.17 2.48
CA GLU A 235 -9.84 13.40 3.14
C GLU A 235 -10.13 13.00 4.59
N GLU A 236 -9.61 13.78 5.55
CA GLU A 236 -10.27 13.86 6.86
C GLU A 236 -11.71 14.21 6.52
N GLU A 237 -12.67 13.34 6.82
CA GLU A 237 -14.07 13.76 6.82
C GLU A 237 -14.14 14.94 7.78
N ASP A 238 -14.10 16.15 7.22
CA ASP A 238 -14.50 17.35 7.92
C ASP A 238 -15.86 16.99 8.54
N ALA A 239 -15.92 17.02 9.87
CA ALA A 239 -17.14 16.87 10.62
C ALA A 239 -18.11 17.99 10.19
N ALA A 240 -18.88 17.73 9.13
CA ALA A 240 -19.94 18.58 8.65
C ALA A 240 -21.29 17.96 9.03
N ASP A 241 -21.68 18.30 10.26
CA ASP A 241 -22.98 18.88 10.58
C ASP A 241 -24.24 18.12 10.13
N GLU A 242 -24.91 17.46 11.08
CA GLU A 242 -26.37 17.34 11.04
C GLU A 242 -26.99 17.71 12.40
N SER A 243 -27.61 18.89 12.41
CA SER A 243 -28.91 19.19 13.03
C SER A 243 -28.95 19.56 14.53
N VAL A 244 -28.67 20.83 14.84
CA VAL A 244 -29.42 21.48 15.94
C VAL A 244 -30.79 21.85 15.40
N SER A 245 -31.77 21.03 15.78
CA SER A 245 -33.17 21.15 15.40
C SER A 245 -33.75 22.52 15.76
N ASP A 246 -34.33 23.20 14.76
CA ASP A 246 -35.40 24.17 14.96
C ASP A 246 -36.58 23.46 15.64
N ASN A 247 -36.69 23.60 16.96
CA ASN A 247 -37.93 23.38 17.71
C ASN A 247 -37.80 23.89 19.16
N VAL A 248 -38.00 25.19 19.36
CA VAL A 248 -38.55 25.68 20.64
C VAL A 248 -39.68 26.65 20.36
N ALA A 249 -40.89 26.22 20.75
CA ALA A 249 -42.17 26.89 20.58
C ALA A 249 -42.24 28.28 21.24
N PRO A 250 -43.12 29.18 20.76
CA PRO A 250 -43.26 30.51 21.31
C PRO A 250 -44.23 30.58 22.52
N LEU A 251 -43.95 31.59 23.37
CA LEU A 251 -44.83 32.29 24.32
C LEU A 251 -45.12 31.64 25.69
N LYS A 252 -44.61 32.29 26.75
CA LYS A 252 -45.46 32.90 27.78
C LYS A 252 -44.98 34.31 28.13
N LYS A 253 -45.93 35.23 28.16
CA LYS A 253 -45.82 36.60 28.65
C LYS A 253 -45.64 36.58 30.17
N GLU A 254 -44.69 37.34 30.69
CA GLU A 254 -44.83 37.99 31.99
C GLU A 254 -44.65 39.49 31.77
N THR A 255 -45.73 40.21 32.03
CA THR A 255 -45.80 41.65 32.12
C THR A 255 -45.37 42.07 33.51
N ASP A 256 -44.40 42.98 33.59
CA ASP A 256 -44.15 43.84 34.75
C ASP A 256 -45.26 44.89 34.85
N GLU A 257 -45.96 44.95 35.99
CA GLU A 257 -46.55 46.15 36.62
C GLU A 257 -46.47 45.86 38.13
N ALA A 258 -45.67 46.57 38.94
CA ALA A 258 -45.86 47.91 39.48
C ALA A 258 -47.13 48.07 40.36
N GLU A 259 -46.87 48.38 41.64
CA GLU A 259 -47.76 48.67 42.81
C GLU A 259 -48.27 47.50 43.67
#